data_AF-A0A2W2EJ25-F1
#
_entry.id   AF-A0A2W2EJ25-F1
#
_cell.length_a   1.000
_cell.length_b   1.000
_cell.length_c   1.000
_cell.angle_alpha   90.00
_cell.angle_beta   90.00
_cell.angle_gamma   90.00
#
_symmetry.space_group_name_H-M   'P 1'
#
loop_
_entity.id
_entity.type
_entity.pdbx_description
1 polymer ?
#
loop_
_entity_poly.entity_id
_entity_poly.type
_entity_poly.pdbx_seq_one_letter_code
_entity_poly.pdbx_strand_id
1 'polypeptide(L)'
;APYTCYFKQANFEMTVASPETLVTKDGEQIATYPLAGTRRRGRTPAEDQQLAHELQTSPKEIAEHNMLVDLGRNDLGQVAKFKSVRVTNLRRLIRYSQVMHLGSRVAAEVAPTTTALQVLAATFPAGTLAGAPKIEAMTLINHYEQV
;
A
#
# COMPACT_ATOMS: atom_id res chain seq x y z
N ALA A 1 9.89 10.76 4.05
CA ALA A 1 9.31 9.43 3.80
C ALA A 1 10.06 8.41 4.67
N PRO A 2 9.43 7.34 5.17
CA PRO A 2 10.10 6.38 6.06
C PRO A 2 11.16 5.53 5.35
N TYR A 3 11.04 5.31 4.04
CA TYR A 3 12.02 4.55 3.26
C TYR A 3 12.73 5.46 2.28
N THR A 4 14.04 5.60 2.45
CA THR A 4 14.89 6.36 1.53
C THR A 4 15.99 5.48 1.00
N CYS A 5 16.27 5.58 -0.29
CA CYS A 5 17.30 4.79 -0.95
C CYS A 5 17.99 5.65 -2.01
N TYR A 6 19.30 5.49 -2.12
CA TYR A 6 20.08 5.98 -3.24
C TYR A 6 20.76 4.76 -3.88
N PHE A 7 20.56 4.59 -5.17
CA PHE A 7 21.11 3.48 -5.94
C PHE A 7 21.83 4.01 -7.18
N LYS A 8 23.05 3.54 -7.41
CA LYS A 8 23.84 3.88 -8.59
C LYS A 8 24.58 2.65 -9.09
N GLN A 9 24.35 2.30 -10.35
CA GLN A 9 25.06 1.24 -11.05
C GLN A 9 25.19 1.57 -12.54
N ALA A 10 26.43 1.57 -13.05
CA ALA A 10 26.74 1.93 -14.43
C ALA A 10 26.05 3.24 -14.87
N ASN A 11 25.17 3.16 -15.87
CA ASN A 11 24.45 4.31 -16.44
C ASN A 11 23.06 4.52 -15.80
N PHE A 12 22.77 3.86 -14.68
CA PHE A 12 21.50 3.98 -13.96
C PHE A 12 21.73 4.56 -12.57
N GLU A 13 20.94 5.59 -12.24
CA GLU A 13 20.97 6.26 -10.95
C GLU A 13 19.53 6.55 -10.52
N MET A 14 19.21 6.24 -9.26
CA MET A 14 17.86 6.36 -8.72
C MET A 14 17.92 6.86 -7.27
N THR A 15 17.08 7.84 -6.97
CA THR A 15 16.81 8.30 -5.60
C THR A 15 15.34 8.01 -5.27
N VAL A 16 15.09 7.39 -4.11
CA VAL A 16 13.76 6.94 -3.68
C VAL A 16 13.42 7.57 -2.33
N ALA A 17 12.19 8.05 -2.20
CA ALA A 17 11.59 8.46 -0.93
C ALA A 17 10.18 7.86 -0.82
N SER A 18 10.08 6.55 -0.55
CA SER A 18 8.80 5.84 -0.55
C SER A 18 7.97 6.10 0.71
N PRO A 19 6.70 6.54 0.58
CA PRO A 19 5.77 6.71 1.69
C PRO A 19 5.09 5.39 2.13
N GLU A 20 5.19 4.33 1.33
CA GLU A 20 4.41 3.11 1.49
C GLU A 20 5.31 1.86 1.53
N THR A 21 4.93 0.90 2.38
CA THR A 21 5.55 -0.41 2.47
C THR A 21 4.78 -1.40 1.61
N LEU A 22 5.39 -1.90 0.52
CA LEU A 22 4.77 -2.93 -0.32
C LEU A 22 4.47 -4.20 0.49
N VAL A 23 5.52 -4.80 1.05
CA VAL A 23 5.42 -6.02 1.86
C VAL A 23 6.59 -6.14 2.82
N THR A 24 6.35 -6.72 3.98
CA THR A 24 7.38 -7.16 4.94
C THR A 24 7.27 -8.67 5.14
N LYS A 25 8.41 -9.35 5.32
CA LYS A 25 8.49 -10.73 5.79
C LYS A 25 9.48 -10.81 6.96
N ASP A 26 8.99 -11.10 8.14
CA ASP A 26 9.79 -11.28 9.36
C ASP A 26 9.53 -12.68 9.93
N GLY A 27 10.51 -13.57 9.78
CA GLY A 27 10.32 -15.01 10.01
C GLY A 27 9.14 -15.55 9.20
N GLU A 28 8.10 -15.99 9.89
CA GLU A 28 6.85 -16.48 9.29
C GLU A 28 5.78 -15.40 9.11
N GLN A 29 5.96 -14.20 9.63
CA GLN A 29 4.96 -13.13 9.56
C GLN A 29 5.15 -12.31 8.29
N ILE A 30 4.07 -12.16 7.52
CA ILE A 30 4.03 -11.28 6.35
C ILE A 30 2.98 -10.19 6.53
N ALA A 31 3.24 -9.00 5.99
CA ALA A 31 2.27 -7.91 6.03
C ALA A 31 2.42 -6.94 4.86
N THR A 32 1.32 -6.35 4.42
CA THR A 32 1.26 -5.24 3.46
C THR A 32 0.51 -4.05 4.08
N TYR A 33 0.81 -2.85 3.61
CA TYR A 33 0.39 -1.60 4.22
C TYR A 33 -0.28 -0.66 3.20
N PRO A 34 -1.49 -1.00 2.71
CA PRO A 34 -2.18 -0.18 1.72
C PRO A 34 -2.38 1.24 2.24
N LEU A 35 -1.95 2.22 1.44
CA LEU A 35 -2.05 3.63 1.74
C LEU A 35 -2.85 4.34 0.65
N ALA A 36 -4.07 4.78 0.96
CA ALA A 36 -4.94 5.41 -0.02
C ALA A 36 -5.79 6.52 0.58
N GLY A 37 -6.28 7.37 -0.31
CA GLY A 37 -6.86 8.65 0.03
C GLY A 37 -5.83 9.63 0.58
N THR A 38 -5.92 10.87 0.13
CA THR A 38 -4.91 11.89 0.44
C THR A 38 -5.57 13.22 0.71
N ARG A 39 -5.11 13.91 1.76
CA ARG A 39 -5.33 15.35 1.96
C ARG A 39 -4.01 16.01 2.31
N ARG A 40 -3.86 17.29 1.94
CA ARG A 40 -2.74 18.11 2.44
C ARG A 40 -2.85 18.31 3.95
N ARG A 41 -1.75 18.67 4.60
CA ARG A 41 -1.81 19.18 5.97
C ARG A 41 -2.47 20.57 6.03
N GLY A 42 -3.15 20.84 7.14
CA GLY A 42 -3.72 22.15 7.43
C GLY A 42 -2.63 23.18 7.77
N ARG A 43 -2.88 24.44 7.40
CA ARG A 43 -2.08 25.61 7.80
C ARG A 43 -2.31 25.97 9.27
N THR A 44 -3.45 25.55 9.82
CA THR A 44 -3.80 25.70 11.24
C THR A 44 -4.24 24.35 11.82
N PRO A 45 -4.18 24.16 13.15
CA PRO A 45 -4.69 22.94 13.78
C PRO A 45 -6.17 22.65 13.47
N ALA A 46 -7.00 23.70 13.39
CA ALA A 46 -8.41 23.56 13.05
C ALA A 46 -8.62 23.08 11.60
N GLU A 47 -7.89 23.68 10.64
CA GLU A 47 -7.95 23.23 9.24
C GLU A 47 -7.43 21.79 9.09
N ASP A 48 -6.37 21.41 9.82
CA ASP A 48 -5.82 20.06 9.78
C ASP A 48 -6.81 19.02 10.30
N GLN A 49 -7.57 19.36 11.35
CA GLN A 49 -8.63 18.50 11.88
C GLN A 49 -9.82 18.39 10.93
N GLN A 50 -10.20 19.49 10.26
CA GLN A 50 -11.27 19.47 9.27
C GLN A 50 -10.91 18.58 8.07
N LEU A 51 -9.71 18.74 7.51
CA LEU A 51 -9.21 17.91 6.40
C LEU A 51 -9.09 16.44 6.79
N ALA A 52 -8.65 16.17 8.02
CA ALA A 52 -8.61 14.82 8.58
C ALA A 52 -10.01 14.20 8.66
N HIS A 53 -10.99 14.95 9.19
CA HIS A 53 -12.37 14.49 9.30
C HIS A 53 -12.98 14.22 7.91
N GLU A 54 -12.79 15.13 6.96
CA GLU A 54 -13.23 14.96 5.57
C GLU A 54 -12.66 13.68 4.94
N LEU A 55 -11.35 13.46 5.08
CA LEU A 55 -10.70 12.24 4.56
C LEU A 55 -11.27 10.97 5.19
N GLN A 56 -11.50 10.97 6.50
CA GLN A 56 -12.00 9.80 7.24
C GLN A 56 -13.48 9.50 7.00
N THR A 57 -14.25 10.47 6.51
CA THR A 57 -15.70 10.34 6.32
C THR A 57 -16.13 10.33 4.86
N SER A 58 -15.23 10.65 3.94
CA SER A 58 -15.52 10.65 2.50
C SER A 58 -15.89 9.24 2.01
N PRO A 59 -17.11 9.02 1.49
CA PRO A 59 -17.52 7.73 0.97
C PRO A 59 -16.64 7.24 -0.18
N LYS A 60 -16.13 8.17 -1.00
CA LYS A 60 -15.19 7.88 -2.10
C LYS A 60 -13.89 7.28 -1.57
N GLU A 61 -13.24 7.98 -0.63
CA GLU A 61 -11.93 7.58 -0.10
C GLU A 61 -12.03 6.27 0.68
N ILE A 62 -13.13 6.08 1.42
CA ILE A 62 -13.41 4.82 2.12
C ILE A 62 -13.58 3.66 1.13
N ALA A 63 -14.30 3.86 0.03
CA ALA A 63 -14.53 2.82 -0.97
C ALA A 63 -13.23 2.41 -1.67
N GLU A 64 -12.44 3.38 -2.11
CA GLU A 64 -11.12 3.14 -2.72
C GLU A 64 -10.17 2.41 -1.77
N HIS A 65 -10.10 2.88 -0.51
CA HIS A 65 -9.24 2.25 0.48
C HIS A 65 -9.66 0.81 0.81
N ASN A 66 -10.96 0.54 0.88
CA ASN A 66 -11.48 -0.81 1.11
C ASN A 66 -11.12 -1.76 -0.03
N MET A 67 -11.28 -1.32 -1.28
CA MET A 67 -10.88 -2.09 -2.45
C MET A 67 -9.40 -2.49 -2.36
N LEU A 68 -8.52 -1.57 -1.96
CA LEU A 68 -7.09 -1.84 -1.82
C LEU A 68 -6.76 -2.75 -0.63
N VAL A 69 -7.50 -2.65 0.47
CA VAL A 69 -7.39 -3.60 1.59
C VAL A 69 -7.77 -5.01 1.13
N ASP A 70 -8.85 -5.16 0.38
CA ASP A 70 -9.29 -6.45 -0.13
C ASP A 70 -8.33 -7.02 -1.18
N LEU A 71 -7.76 -6.18 -2.04
CA LEU A 71 -6.69 -6.58 -2.94
C LEU A 71 -5.44 -7.05 -2.16
N GLY A 72 -5.03 -6.33 -1.12
CA GLY A 72 -3.94 -6.76 -0.25
C GLY A 72 -4.21 -8.08 0.48
N ARG A 73 -5.46 -8.33 0.88
CA ARG A 73 -5.88 -9.64 1.44
C ARG A 73 -5.79 -10.75 0.40
N ASN A 74 -6.22 -10.48 -0.84
CA ASN A 74 -6.11 -11.42 -1.95
C ASN A 74 -4.65 -11.78 -2.23
N ASP A 75 -3.78 -10.77 -2.33
CA ASP A 75 -2.37 -10.96 -2.65
C ASP A 75 -1.63 -11.77 -1.58
N LEU A 76 -1.79 -11.40 -0.30
CA LEU A 76 -1.21 -12.20 0.80
C LEU A 76 -1.82 -13.61 0.86
N GLY A 77 -3.11 -13.76 0.53
CA GLY A 77 -3.81 -15.04 0.52
C GLY A 77 -3.19 -16.08 -0.41
N GLN A 78 -2.50 -15.67 -1.48
CA GLN A 78 -1.83 -16.58 -2.41
C GLN A 78 -0.64 -17.32 -1.79
N VAL A 79 -0.02 -16.75 -0.75
CA VAL A 79 1.24 -17.23 -0.15
C VAL A 79 1.15 -17.45 1.36
N ALA A 80 -0.03 -17.24 1.94
CA ALA A 80 -0.29 -17.37 3.37
C ALA A 80 -0.82 -18.76 3.76
N LYS A 81 -0.63 -19.14 5.03
CA LYS A 81 -1.33 -20.27 5.65
C LYS A 81 -2.84 -20.01 5.58
N PHE A 82 -3.60 -21.08 5.33
CA PHE A 82 -5.05 -21.01 5.29
C PHE A 82 -5.62 -20.36 6.56
N LYS A 83 -6.61 -19.45 6.40
CA LYS A 83 -7.27 -18.70 7.48
C LYS A 83 -6.36 -17.79 8.33
N SER A 84 -5.11 -17.53 7.92
CA SER A 84 -4.20 -16.64 8.66
C SER A 84 -4.30 -15.17 8.29
N VAL A 85 -4.83 -14.83 7.10
CA VAL A 85 -4.93 -13.44 6.63
C VAL A 85 -5.93 -12.63 7.46
N ARG A 86 -5.48 -11.52 8.04
CA ARG A 86 -6.30 -10.62 8.86
C ARG A 86 -5.97 -9.15 8.61
N VAL A 87 -6.99 -8.31 8.65
CA VAL A 87 -6.82 -6.85 8.71
C VAL A 87 -6.61 -6.48 10.18
N THR A 88 -5.40 -6.05 10.53
CA THR A 88 -5.01 -5.73 11.92
C THR A 88 -5.16 -4.26 12.26
N ASN A 89 -5.16 -3.39 11.24
CA ASN A 89 -5.52 -1.98 11.34
C ASN A 89 -6.29 -1.59 10.09
N LEU A 90 -7.38 -0.85 10.24
CA LEU A 90 -8.26 -0.45 9.15
C LEU A 90 -8.45 1.06 9.14
N ARG A 91 -8.11 1.73 8.02
CA ARG A 91 -8.35 3.16 7.76
C ARG A 91 -7.86 4.08 8.89
N ARG A 92 -6.68 3.78 9.45
CA ARG A 92 -6.00 4.67 10.41
C ARG A 92 -5.54 5.92 9.68
N LEU A 93 -5.79 7.09 10.24
CA LEU A 93 -5.26 8.34 9.69
C LEU A 93 -3.75 8.43 9.98
N ILE A 94 -2.95 8.49 8.93
CA ILE A 94 -1.49 8.66 9.00
C ILE A 94 -1.15 10.09 8.58
N ARG A 95 -0.48 10.84 9.44
CA ARG A 95 -0.03 12.21 9.16
C ARG A 95 1.45 12.22 8.81
N TYR A 96 1.78 12.66 7.60
CA TYR A 96 3.13 13.04 7.21
C TYR A 96 3.32 14.56 7.32
N SER A 97 4.52 15.03 6.98
CA SER A 97 4.87 16.46 7.07
C SER A 97 4.03 17.33 6.13
N GLN A 98 3.72 16.84 4.92
CA GLN A 98 3.02 17.63 3.90
C GLN A 98 1.60 17.14 3.58
N VAL A 99 1.33 15.86 3.82
CA VAL A 99 0.05 15.21 3.51
C VAL A 99 -0.38 14.26 4.63
N MET A 100 -1.61 13.77 4.56
CA MET A 100 -2.15 12.70 5.39
C MET A 100 -2.91 11.69 4.52
N HIS A 101 -2.95 10.44 4.97
CA HIS A 101 -3.58 9.33 4.24
C HIS A 101 -4.40 8.44 5.16
N LEU A 102 -5.30 7.64 4.58
CA LEU A 102 -5.80 6.45 5.25
C LEU A 102 -4.78 5.32 5.04
N GLY A 103 -4.41 4.65 6.14
CA GLY A 103 -3.51 3.52 6.14
C GLY A 103 -4.16 2.31 6.78
N SER A 104 -3.95 1.14 6.19
CA SER A 104 -4.35 -0.15 6.77
C SER A 104 -3.15 -1.08 6.89
N ARG A 105 -3.29 -2.10 7.73
CA ARG A 105 -2.31 -3.20 7.82
C ARG A 105 -3.03 -4.53 7.63
N VAL A 106 -2.66 -5.23 6.56
CA VAL A 106 -3.09 -6.61 6.32
C VAL A 106 -1.91 -7.51 6.63
N ALA A 107 -2.10 -8.51 7.49
CA ALA A 107 -1.05 -9.41 7.95
C ALA A 107 -1.50 -10.87 7.83
N ALA A 108 -0.52 -11.77 7.72
CA ALA A 108 -0.76 -13.21 7.65
C ALA A 108 0.47 -13.98 8.12
N GLU A 109 0.30 -15.28 8.36
CA GLU A 109 1.41 -16.21 8.47
C GLU A 109 1.71 -16.76 7.08
N VAL A 110 2.97 -16.75 6.67
CA VAL A 110 3.40 -17.30 5.38
C VAL A 110 3.28 -18.82 5.38
N ALA A 111 2.86 -19.41 4.26
CA ALA A 111 2.82 -20.86 4.11
C ALA A 111 4.23 -21.49 4.27
N PRO A 112 4.32 -22.75 4.74
CA PRO A 112 5.60 -23.44 4.86
C PRO A 112 6.35 -23.43 3.52
N THR A 113 7.68 -23.35 3.57
CA THR A 113 8.59 -23.36 2.40
C THR A 113 8.49 -22.15 1.46
N THR A 114 7.59 -21.20 1.71
CA THR A 114 7.47 -19.98 0.91
C THR A 114 8.66 -19.03 1.14
N THR A 115 9.32 -18.67 0.04
CA THR A 115 10.46 -17.76 0.02
C THR A 115 10.03 -16.29 0.03
N ALA A 116 10.95 -15.39 0.42
CA ALA A 116 10.71 -13.95 0.34
C ALA A 116 10.41 -13.47 -1.10
N LEU A 117 11.02 -14.09 -2.11
CA LEU A 117 10.78 -13.76 -3.52
C LEU A 117 9.37 -14.16 -3.97
N GLN A 118 8.83 -15.28 -3.50
CA GLN A 118 7.44 -15.65 -3.77
C GLN A 118 6.45 -14.69 -3.10
N VAL A 119 6.75 -14.22 -1.89
CA VAL A 119 5.94 -13.18 -1.22
C VAL A 119 5.97 -11.87 -2.00
N LEU A 120 7.15 -11.46 -2.49
CA LEU A 120 7.28 -10.29 -3.34
C LEU A 120 6.46 -10.45 -4.64
N ALA A 121 6.60 -11.58 -5.34
CA ALA A 121 5.90 -11.85 -6.59
C ALA A 121 4.37 -11.83 -6.43
N ALA A 122 3.85 -12.34 -5.31
CA ALA A 122 2.41 -12.35 -5.04
C ALA A 122 1.83 -10.95 -4.76
N THR A 123 2.65 -10.04 -4.22
CA THR A 123 2.21 -8.70 -3.80
C THR A 123 2.54 -7.61 -4.81
N PHE A 124 3.52 -7.83 -5.69
CA PHE A 124 3.97 -6.85 -6.67
C PHE A 124 3.09 -6.82 -7.93
N PRO A 125 2.92 -5.64 -8.57
CA PRO A 125 3.10 -4.30 -8.00
C PRO A 125 2.01 -3.98 -6.97
N ALA A 126 2.23 -2.93 -6.17
CA ALA A 126 1.24 -2.46 -5.21
C ALA A 126 -0.09 -2.11 -5.93
N GLY A 127 -1.21 -2.46 -5.30
CA GLY A 127 -2.54 -2.12 -5.81
C GLY A 127 -2.75 -0.62 -5.99
N THR A 128 -2.10 0.21 -5.17
CA THR A 128 -2.11 1.68 -5.24
C THR A 128 -1.47 2.24 -6.50
N LEU A 129 -0.60 1.45 -7.17
CA LEU A 129 0.08 1.85 -8.40
C LEU A 129 -0.54 1.22 -9.65
N ALA A 130 -1.13 0.02 -9.52
CA ALA A 130 -1.72 -0.69 -10.64
C ALA A 130 -3.23 -0.45 -10.76
N GLY A 131 -3.98 -0.55 -9.65
CA GLY A 131 -5.44 -0.64 -9.64
C GLY A 131 -5.96 -2.07 -9.46
N ALA A 132 -7.28 -2.23 -9.59
CA ALA A 132 -7.97 -3.51 -9.45
C ALA A 132 -9.05 -3.68 -10.54
N PRO A 133 -9.20 -4.87 -11.16
CA PRO A 133 -8.35 -6.06 -11.06
C PRO A 133 -6.93 -5.83 -11.60
N LYS A 134 -5.90 -6.34 -10.90
CA LYS A 134 -4.49 -5.94 -11.13
C LYS A 134 -4.02 -6.18 -12.57
N ILE A 135 -4.30 -7.38 -13.12
CA ILE A 135 -3.87 -7.75 -14.48
C ILE A 135 -4.48 -6.81 -15.52
N GLU A 136 -5.80 -6.58 -15.45
CA GLU A 136 -6.50 -5.73 -16.40
C GLU A 136 -6.02 -4.27 -16.29
N ALA A 137 -5.88 -3.78 -15.07
CA ALA A 137 -5.43 -2.41 -14.84
C ALA A 137 -4.00 -2.18 -15.38
N MET A 138 -3.09 -3.15 -15.21
CA MET A 138 -1.75 -3.09 -15.81
C MET A 138 -1.78 -3.12 -17.35
N THR A 139 -2.67 -3.92 -17.95
CA THR A 139 -2.87 -3.93 -19.41
C THR A 139 -3.31 -2.57 -19.92
N LEU A 140 -4.25 -1.92 -19.23
CA LEU A 140 -4.74 -0.59 -19.57
C LEU A 140 -3.65 0.47 -19.39
N ILE A 141 -2.90 0.43 -18.28
CA ILE A 141 -1.75 1.33 -18.06
C ILE A 141 -0.76 1.22 -19.22
N ASN A 142 -0.37 0.01 -19.61
CA ASN A 142 0.54 -0.20 -20.74
C ASN A 142 -0.03 0.28 -22.08
N HIS A 143 -1.35 0.24 -22.25
CA HIS A 143 -2.01 0.76 -23.45
C HIS A 143 -2.02 2.30 -23.49
N TYR A 144 -2.31 2.96 -22.37
CA TYR A 144 -2.52 4.40 -22.31
C TYR A 144 -1.25 5.21 -22.01
N GLU A 145 -0.31 4.67 -21.24
CA GLU A 145 0.92 5.37 -20.82
C GLU A 145 2.11 4.92 -21.67
N GLN A 146 2.05 5.15 -22.98
CA GLN A 146 3.19 4.90 -23.86
C GLN A 146 4.26 5.97 -23.62
N VAL A 147 5.44 5.52 -23.19
CA VAL A 147 6.62 6.35 -22.91
C VAL A 147 7.59 6.29 -24.08
#